data_AF-A0AAJ5RTB0-F1
#
_entry.id   AF-A0AAJ5RTB0-F1
#
_cell.length_a   1.000
_cell.length_b   1.000
_cell.length_c   1.000
_cell.angle_alpha   90.00
_cell.angle_beta   90.00
_cell.angle_gamma   90.00
#
_symmetry.space_group_name_H-M   'P 1'
#
loop_
_entity.id
_entity.type
_entity.pdbx_description
1 polymer ?
#
loop_
_entity_poly.entity_id
_entity_poly.type
_entity_poly.pdbx_seq_one_letter_code
_entity_poly.pdbx_strand_id
1 'polypeptide(L)'
;MRKKAIRILNLSTKQPNFSKEEKSSGFIYLGILYSKTKEFNLASDCFHQGLELMVYVNFNYHDNFKKAIETFIKSEDFERANFWLNNLIQRQSYDNKFKKLGELEKKVK
;
A
#
# COMPACT_ATOMS: atom_id res chain seq x y z
N MET A 1 11.27 -18.01 8.42
CA MET A 1 11.06 -16.66 9.00
C MET A 1 9.85 -15.91 8.43
N ARG A 2 9.70 -15.76 7.10
CA ARG A 2 8.58 -14.98 6.48
C ARG A 2 7.17 -15.46 6.86
N LYS A 3 6.90 -16.77 6.84
CA LYS A 3 5.60 -17.34 7.27
C LYS A 3 5.24 -16.96 8.72
N LYS A 4 6.22 -16.92 9.63
CA LYS A 4 6.02 -16.50 11.03
C LYS A 4 5.67 -15.01 11.11
N ALA A 5 6.36 -14.17 10.34
CA ALA A 5 6.09 -12.73 10.28
C ALA A 5 4.68 -12.44 9.72
N ILE A 6 4.31 -13.08 8.61
CA ILE A 6 2.96 -12.99 8.03
C ILE A 6 1.90 -13.38 9.06
N ARG A 7 2.09 -14.50 9.78
CA ARG A 7 1.16 -14.94 10.83
C ARG A 7 1.00 -13.90 11.93
N ILE A 8 2.09 -13.33 12.43
CA ILE A 8 2.07 -12.33 13.50
C ILE A 8 1.33 -11.07 13.03
N LEU A 9 1.66 -10.57 11.83
CA LEU A 9 1.02 -9.38 11.28
C LEU A 9 -0.46 -9.58 10.98
N ASN A 10 -0.86 -10.75 10.48
CA ASN A 10 -2.29 -11.07 10.27
C ASN A 10 -3.08 -11.13 11.58
N LEU A 11 -2.44 -11.52 12.69
CA LEU A 11 -3.08 -11.46 14.00
C LEU A 11 -3.17 -10.02 14.48
N SER A 12 -2.12 -9.23 14.26
CA SER A 12 -2.04 -7.86 14.76
C SER A 12 -3.03 -6.92 14.07
N THR A 13 -3.26 -7.08 12.75
CA THR A 13 -4.25 -6.27 12.01
C THR A 13 -5.69 -6.52 12.46
N LYS A 14 -5.96 -7.66 13.13
CA LYS A 14 -7.26 -8.02 13.70
C LYS A 14 -7.46 -7.60 15.15
N GLN A 15 -6.41 -7.10 15.81
CA GLN A 15 -6.51 -6.69 17.21
C GLN A 15 -7.32 -5.40 17.33
N PRO A 16 -8.38 -5.36 18.17
CA PRO A 16 -9.28 -4.21 18.24
C PRO A 16 -8.59 -2.97 18.81
N ASN A 17 -7.64 -3.17 19.72
CA ASN A 17 -6.90 -2.15 20.47
C ASN A 17 -5.78 -1.45 19.67
N PHE A 18 -5.51 -1.85 18.43
CA PHE A 18 -4.57 -1.14 17.57
C PHE A 18 -5.24 0.05 16.88
N SER A 19 -4.52 1.17 16.85
CA SER A 19 -4.88 2.38 16.12
C SER A 19 -4.99 2.13 14.61
N LYS A 20 -5.57 3.10 13.87
CA LYS A 20 -5.67 3.01 12.41
C LYS A 20 -4.28 3.01 11.78
N GLU A 21 -3.36 3.78 12.34
CA GLU A 21 -1.96 3.91 11.94
C GLU A 21 -1.20 2.60 12.12
N GLU A 22 -1.37 1.93 13.26
CA GLU A 22 -0.75 0.64 13.54
C GLU A 22 -1.30 -0.46 12.63
N LYS A 23 -2.62 -0.49 12.42
CA LYS A 23 -3.26 -1.42 11.49
C LYS A 23 -2.81 -1.18 10.05
N SER A 24 -2.81 0.08 9.62
CA SER A 24 -2.32 0.49 8.30
C SER A 24 -0.88 0.03 8.09
N SER A 25 0.01 0.33 9.04
CA SER A 25 1.40 -0.12 9.00
C SER A 25 1.50 -1.64 8.91
N GLY A 26 0.71 -2.37 9.69
CA GLY A 26 0.65 -3.84 9.64
C GLY A 26 0.28 -4.37 8.25
N PHE A 27 -0.75 -3.79 7.63
CA PHE A 27 -1.16 -4.11 6.26
C PHE A 27 -0.10 -3.77 5.22
N ILE A 28 0.54 -2.60 5.31
CA ILE A 28 1.65 -2.22 4.41
C ILE A 28 2.80 -3.23 4.52
N TYR A 29 3.15 -3.67 5.73
CA TYR A 29 4.18 -4.70 5.91
C TYR A 29 3.76 -6.08 5.38
N LEU A 30 2.49 -6.47 5.53
CA LEU A 30 1.96 -7.68 4.91
C LEU A 30 2.06 -7.60 3.38
N GLY A 31 1.65 -6.49 2.78
CA GLY A 31 1.78 -6.24 1.35
C GLY A 31 3.22 -6.42 0.86
N ILE A 32 4.19 -5.85 1.58
CA ILE A 32 5.62 -6.03 1.26
C ILE A 32 6.05 -7.50 1.35
N LEU A 33 5.58 -8.25 2.36
CA LEU A 33 5.95 -9.65 2.54
C LEU A 33 5.35 -10.53 1.43
N TYR A 34 4.08 -10.34 1.10
CA TYR A 34 3.41 -11.05 0.01
C TYR A 34 4.00 -10.70 -1.37
N SER A 35 4.34 -9.43 -1.62
CA SER A 35 5.05 -9.06 -2.86
C SER A 35 6.41 -9.73 -2.98
N LYS A 36 7.14 -9.92 -1.86
CA LYS A 36 8.43 -10.65 -1.85
C LYS A 36 8.26 -12.15 -2.12
N THR A 37 7.09 -12.72 -1.85
CA THR A 37 6.76 -14.13 -2.17
C THR A 37 6.03 -14.27 -3.51
N LYS A 38 5.87 -13.17 -4.26
CA LYS A 38 5.14 -13.09 -5.55
C LYS A 38 3.65 -13.42 -5.44
N GLU A 39 3.09 -13.34 -4.24
CA GLU A 39 1.64 -13.47 -3.98
C GLU A 39 0.97 -12.12 -4.24
N PHE A 40 1.01 -11.64 -5.49
CA PHE A 40 0.66 -10.25 -5.83
C PHE A 40 -0.79 -9.87 -5.52
N ASN A 41 -1.75 -10.80 -5.65
CA ASN A 41 -3.15 -10.53 -5.32
C ASN A 41 -3.32 -10.28 -3.81
N LEU A 42 -2.74 -11.13 -2.96
CA LEU A 42 -2.76 -10.93 -1.51
C LEU A 42 -2.01 -9.66 -1.10
N ALA A 43 -0.92 -9.35 -1.81
CA ALA A 43 -0.17 -8.13 -1.58
C ALA A 43 -0.97 -6.88 -1.95
N SER A 44 -1.68 -6.91 -3.08
CA SER A 44 -2.61 -5.87 -3.54
C SER A 44 -3.66 -5.60 -2.46
N ASP A 45 -4.36 -6.63 -1.99
CA ASP A 45 -5.38 -6.48 -0.95
C ASP A 45 -4.82 -5.84 0.32
N CYS A 46 -3.64 -6.29 0.77
CA CYS A 46 -2.99 -5.71 1.95
C CYS A 46 -2.62 -4.24 1.72
N PHE A 47 -2.05 -3.87 0.57
CA PHE A 47 -1.74 -2.47 0.29
C PHE A 47 -2.99 -1.60 0.23
N HIS A 48 -4.06 -2.09 -0.39
CA HIS A 48 -5.33 -1.38 -0.48
C HIS A 48 -5.90 -1.13 0.93
N GLN A 49 -6.00 -2.16 1.77
CA GLN A 49 -6.49 -2.03 3.15
C GLN A 49 -5.64 -1.06 3.98
N GLY A 50 -4.31 -1.13 3.82
CA GLY A 50 -3.41 -0.23 4.52
C GLY A 50 -3.60 1.24 4.12
N LEU A 51 -3.73 1.52 2.83
CA LEU A 51 -3.94 2.86 2.31
C LEU A 51 -5.35 3.39 2.62
N GLU A 52 -6.36 2.55 2.55
CA GLU A 52 -7.76 2.90 2.84
C GLU A 52 -7.95 3.41 4.26
N LEU A 53 -7.32 2.76 5.25
CA LEU A 53 -7.35 3.21 6.65
C LEU A 53 -6.85 4.64 6.86
N MET A 54 -5.97 5.11 5.97
CA MET A 54 -5.31 6.41 6.05
C MET A 54 -5.78 7.39 4.96
N VAL A 55 -6.84 7.07 4.20
CA VAL A 55 -7.24 7.83 3.02
C VAL A 55 -7.57 9.30 3.33
N TYR A 56 -8.09 9.60 4.52
CA TYR A 56 -8.42 10.96 4.97
C TYR A 56 -7.37 11.59 5.88
N VAL A 57 -6.23 10.93 6.09
CA VAL A 57 -5.15 11.41 6.95
C VAL A 57 -4.02 11.96 6.09
N ASN A 58 -3.45 13.09 6.47
CA ASN A 58 -2.23 13.60 5.84
C ASN A 58 -1.01 12.84 6.36
N PHE A 59 -0.19 12.33 5.44
CA PHE A 59 1.04 11.61 5.77
C PHE A 59 2.14 11.96 4.76
N ASN A 60 3.38 11.95 5.23
CA ASN A 60 4.54 12.22 4.37
C ASN A 60 4.76 11.06 3.38
N TYR A 61 5.41 11.39 2.27
CA TYR A 61 5.81 10.44 1.26
C TYR A 61 6.74 9.35 1.82
N HIS A 62 6.53 8.11 1.36
CA HIS A 62 7.39 6.97 1.60
C HIS A 62 7.58 6.15 0.32
N ASP A 63 8.77 5.60 0.10
CA ASP A 63 9.11 4.78 -1.08
C ASP A 63 8.27 3.49 -1.23
N ASN A 64 7.49 3.14 -0.19
CA ASN A 64 6.62 1.97 -0.22
C ASN A 64 5.36 2.25 -1.04
N PHE A 65 4.99 3.52 -1.26
CA PHE A 65 3.89 3.87 -2.15
C PHE A 65 4.15 3.47 -3.59
N LYS A 66 5.38 3.66 -4.08
CA LYS A 66 5.79 3.15 -5.40
C LYS A 66 5.62 1.63 -5.47
N LYS A 67 6.05 0.91 -4.43
CA LYS A 67 5.91 -0.56 -4.37
C LYS A 67 4.44 -1.01 -4.34
N ALA A 68 3.58 -0.27 -3.66
CA ALA A 68 2.15 -0.54 -3.63
C ALA A 68 1.53 -0.42 -5.03
N ILE A 69 1.78 0.70 -5.72
CA ILE A 69 1.28 0.91 -7.10
C ILE A 69 1.83 -0.15 -8.07
N GLU A 70 3.14 -0.45 -8.00
CA GLU A 70 3.72 -1.52 -8.81
C GLU A 70 3.14 -2.91 -8.49
N THR A 71 2.68 -3.14 -7.25
CA THR A 71 2.03 -4.39 -6.86
C THR A 71 0.63 -4.47 -7.45
N PHE A 72 -0.16 -3.39 -7.41
CA PHE A 72 -1.47 -3.34 -8.07
C PHE A 72 -1.36 -3.65 -9.58
N ILE A 73 -0.36 -3.07 -10.26
CA ILE A 73 -0.10 -3.34 -11.68
C ILE A 73 0.28 -4.82 -11.90
N LYS A 74 1.15 -5.38 -11.05
CA LYS A 74 1.59 -6.79 -11.15
C LYS A 74 0.48 -7.80 -10.84
N SER A 75 -0.54 -7.40 -10.07
CA SER A 75 -1.74 -8.20 -9.83
C SER A 75 -2.84 -7.95 -10.86
N GLU A 76 -2.57 -7.18 -11.93
CA GLU A 76 -3.55 -6.78 -12.95
C GLU A 76 -4.77 -6.04 -12.37
N ASP A 77 -4.63 -5.47 -11.17
CA ASP A 77 -5.65 -4.70 -10.46
C ASP A 77 -5.54 -3.22 -10.85
N PHE A 78 -5.83 -2.95 -12.12
CA PHE A 78 -5.66 -1.62 -12.72
C PHE A 78 -6.64 -0.58 -12.15
N GLU A 79 -7.79 -1.00 -11.63
CA GLU A 79 -8.73 -0.11 -10.96
C GLU A 79 -8.10 0.49 -9.70
N ARG A 80 -7.57 -0.35 -8.80
CA ARG A 80 -6.89 0.13 -7.59
C ARG A 80 -5.59 0.85 -7.92
N ALA A 81 -4.86 0.41 -8.94
CA ALA A 81 -3.65 1.10 -9.39
C ALA A 81 -3.97 2.55 -9.81
N ASN A 82 -5.01 2.75 -10.63
CA ASN A 82 -5.44 4.08 -11.07
C ASN A 82 -5.92 4.93 -9.90
N PHE A 83 -6.80 4.39 -9.07
CA PHE A 83 -7.37 5.10 -7.93
C PHE A 83 -6.27 5.60 -6.98
N TRP A 84 -5.40 4.69 -6.53
CA TRP A 84 -4.38 5.03 -5.55
C TRP A 84 -3.27 5.91 -6.13
N LEU A 85 -2.88 5.71 -7.39
CA LEU A 85 -1.90 6.58 -8.03
C LEU A 85 -2.39 8.03 -8.06
N ASN A 86 -3.64 8.25 -8.50
CA ASN A 86 -4.25 9.57 -8.54
C ASN A 86 -4.38 10.19 -7.14
N ASN A 87 -4.89 9.42 -6.17
CA ASN A 87 -5.03 9.89 -4.78
C ASN A 87 -3.68 10.32 -4.19
N LEU A 88 -2.63 9.52 -4.40
CA LEU A 88 -1.31 9.80 -3.85
C LEU A 88 -0.64 10.98 -4.57
N ILE A 89 -0.76 11.10 -5.90
CA ILE A 89 -0.19 12.25 -6.63
C ILE A 89 -0.84 13.57 -6.19
N GLN A 90 -2.14 13.61 -5.94
CA GLN A 90 -2.82 14.84 -5.46
C GLN A 90 -2.26 15.37 -4.14
N ARG A 91 -1.65 14.50 -3.32
CA ARG A 91 -0.98 14.88 -2.05
C ARG A 91 0.32 15.65 -2.25
N GLN A 92 0.80 15.80 -3.50
CA GLN A 92 1.92 16.67 -3.82
C GLN A 92 1.69 18.14 -3.42
N SER A 93 0.43 18.52 -3.19
CA SER A 93 0.04 19.84 -2.68
C SER A 93 0.64 20.16 -1.31
N TYR A 94 0.91 19.15 -0.47
CA TYR A 94 1.53 19.34 0.85
C TYR A 94 2.87 18.61 1.03
N ASP A 95 3.14 17.53 0.30
CA ASP A 95 4.47 16.90 0.24
C ASP A 95 4.88 16.68 -1.21
N ASN A 96 5.75 17.55 -1.70
CA ASN A 96 6.17 17.57 -3.10
C ASN A 96 6.83 16.26 -3.59
N LYS A 97 7.21 15.33 -2.70
CA LYS A 97 7.81 14.04 -3.08
C LYS A 97 6.79 13.10 -3.72
N PHE A 98 5.50 13.28 -3.47
CA PHE A 98 4.45 12.49 -4.12
C PHE A 98 4.45 12.59 -5.65
N LYS A 99 4.93 13.72 -6.21
CA LYS A 99 5.06 13.90 -7.67
C LYS A 99 5.93 12.83 -8.34
N LYS A 100 6.83 12.17 -7.59
CA LYS A 100 7.67 11.08 -8.09
C LYS A 100 6.84 9.90 -8.59
N LEU A 101 5.63 9.69 -8.08
CA LEU A 101 4.75 8.61 -8.51
C LEU A 101 4.22 8.80 -9.94
N GLY A 102 4.25 10.03 -10.48
CA GLY A 102 3.82 10.31 -11.85
C GLY A 102 4.55 9.49 -12.92
N GLU A 103 5.76 8.99 -12.63
CA GLU A 103 6.48 8.08 -13.55
C GLU A 103 5.72 6.77 -13.83
N LEU A 104 4.77 6.39 -12.96
CA LEU A 104 3.99 5.17 -13.06
C LEU A 104 2.71 5.33 -13.90
N GLU A 105 2.28 6.56 -14.22
CA GLU A 105 1.06 6.82 -15.02
C GLU A 105 1.10 6.09 -16.36
N LYS A 106 2.28 5.95 -16.97
CA LYS A 106 2.48 5.24 -18.25
C LYS A 106 2.23 3.73 -18.16
N LYS A 107 2.25 3.17 -16.94
CA LYS A 107 2.14 1.73 -16.67
C LYS A 107 0.75 1.31 -16.20
N VAL A 108 -0.09 2.27 -15.81
CA VAL A 108 -1.48 2.03 -15.45
C VAL A 108 -2.33 2.38 -16.65
N LYS A 109 -2.51 1.41 -17.55
CA LYS A 109 -3.29 1.54 -18.79
C LYS A 109 -4.20 0.35 -18.96
#